data_AF-A0A1Q3FRX7-F1
#
_entry.id   AF-A0A1Q3FRX7-F1
#
_cell.length_a   1.000
_cell.length_b   1.000
_cell.length_c   1.000
_cell.angle_alpha   90.00
_cell.angle_beta   90.00
_cell.angle_gamma   90.00
#
_symmetry.space_group_name_H-M   'P 1'
#
loop_
_entity.id
_entity.type
_entity.pdbx_description
1 polymer ?
#
loop_
_entity_poly.entity_id
_entity_poly.type
_entity_poly.pdbx_seq_one_letter_code
_entity_poly.pdbx_strand_id
1 'polypeptide(L)'
;MKYGGWATLLLTVLIWYARFSGHDCGVTKEQMEKTARMFRNVCQPKHKMSDDVLDEAKKGVFPDNKNFKCYVSCLLDMMQATKRGKISYEKSLKQIDTLLPDDMKPDFRNGLEACKDAAQGVKDHCESAYVLLNCFYKNNPKFIFP
;
A
#
# COMPACT_ATOMS: atom_id res chain seq x y z
N MET A 1 -60.15 -5.66 -7.09
CA MET A 1 -59.31 -5.77 -5.87
C MET A 1 -57.87 -5.44 -6.24
N LYS A 2 -57.35 -4.30 -5.77
CA LYS A 2 -56.00 -3.79 -6.09
C LYS A 2 -54.99 -4.20 -5.01
N TYR A 3 -54.66 -5.48 -4.94
CA TYR A 3 -53.53 -5.97 -4.14
C TYR A 3 -52.38 -6.25 -5.11
N GLY A 4 -51.36 -5.39 -5.21
CA GLY A 4 -50.26 -5.69 -6.14
C GLY A 4 -49.08 -4.73 -6.23
N GLY A 5 -49.24 -3.45 -5.86
CA GLY A 5 -48.14 -2.46 -5.96
C GLY A 5 -47.20 -2.43 -4.75
N TRP A 6 -47.72 -2.71 -3.55
CA TRP A 6 -46.96 -2.62 -2.30
C TRP A 6 -46.16 -3.89 -2.02
N ALA A 7 -46.69 -5.06 -2.38
CA ALA A 7 -45.96 -6.32 -2.30
C ALA A 7 -44.73 -6.34 -3.24
N THR A 8 -44.85 -5.77 -4.44
CA THR A 8 -43.74 -5.64 -5.39
C THR A 8 -42.69 -4.64 -4.92
N LEU A 9 -43.09 -3.50 -4.35
CA LEU A 9 -42.16 -2.54 -3.73
C LEU A 9 -41.43 -3.12 -2.51
N LEU A 10 -42.12 -3.89 -1.66
CA LEU A 10 -41.49 -4.54 -0.51
C LEU A 10 -40.48 -5.59 -0.96
N LEU A 11 -40.80 -6.37 -2.00
CA LEU A 11 -39.89 -7.36 -2.56
C LEU A 11 -38.66 -6.70 -3.21
N THR A 12 -38.81 -5.59 -3.93
CA THR A 12 -37.65 -4.88 -4.50
C THR A 12 -36.79 -4.25 -3.42
N VAL A 13 -37.38 -3.65 -2.38
CA VAL A 13 -36.63 -3.11 -1.24
C VAL A 13 -35.89 -4.22 -0.49
N LEU A 14 -36.51 -5.38 -0.26
CA LEU A 14 -35.85 -6.54 0.37
C LEU A 14 -34.70 -7.10 -0.48
N ILE A 15 -34.87 -7.17 -1.81
CA ILE A 15 -33.80 -7.60 -2.74
C ILE A 15 -32.65 -6.58 -2.75
N TRP A 16 -32.94 -5.27 -2.71
CA TRP A 16 -31.93 -4.23 -2.58
C TRP A 16 -31.21 -4.31 -1.22
N TYR A 17 -31.94 -4.48 -0.12
CA TYR A 17 -31.37 -4.59 1.22
C TYR A 17 -30.48 -5.85 1.35
N ALA A 18 -30.93 -6.99 0.80
CA ALA A 18 -30.15 -8.22 0.75
C ALA A 18 -28.87 -8.07 -0.10
N ARG A 19 -28.90 -7.31 -1.20
CA ARG A 19 -27.69 -7.00 -2.00
C ARG A 19 -26.74 -6.02 -1.31
N PHE A 20 -27.23 -5.15 -0.43
CA PHE A 20 -26.40 -4.22 0.34
C PHE A 20 -25.79 -4.82 1.61
N SER A 21 -26.36 -5.93 2.12
CA SER A 21 -25.96 -6.55 3.40
C SER A 21 -24.65 -7.34 3.35
N GLY A 22 -23.95 -7.37 2.21
CA GLY A 22 -22.76 -8.19 1.98
C GLY A 22 -21.50 -7.40 1.60
N HIS A 23 -21.32 -6.17 2.09
CA HIS A 23 -20.03 -5.50 1.93
C HIS A 23 -19.05 -6.02 3.00
N ASP A 24 -18.10 -6.86 2.58
CA ASP A 24 -16.86 -7.07 3.33
C ASP A 24 -16.27 -5.69 3.67
N CYS A 25 -16.15 -5.40 4.97
CA CYS A 25 -15.72 -4.09 5.47
C CYS A 25 -14.20 -3.87 5.37
N GLY A 26 -13.48 -4.80 4.74
CA GLY A 26 -12.02 -4.78 4.60
C GLY A 26 -11.57 -4.54 3.15
N VAL A 27 -10.35 -4.04 2.99
CA VAL A 27 -9.71 -3.89 1.68
C VAL A 27 -9.47 -5.26 1.09
N THR A 28 -9.93 -5.48 -0.14
CA THR A 28 -9.69 -6.76 -0.82
C THR A 28 -8.24 -6.81 -1.34
N LYS A 29 -7.68 -8.01 -1.47
CA LYS A 29 -6.35 -8.19 -2.09
C LYS A 29 -6.28 -7.57 -3.49
N GLU A 30 -7.35 -7.69 -4.27
CA GLU A 30 -7.45 -7.11 -5.61
C GLU A 30 -7.36 -5.57 -5.58
N GLN A 31 -8.03 -4.93 -4.62
CA GLN A 31 -7.97 -3.47 -4.44
C GLN A 31 -6.57 -3.00 -4.02
N MET A 32 -5.94 -3.73 -3.10
CA MET A 32 -4.55 -3.48 -2.68
C MET A 32 -3.60 -3.57 -3.88
N GLU A 33 -3.67 -4.65 -4.67
CA GLU A 33 -2.83 -4.84 -5.85
C GLU A 33 -3.07 -3.77 -6.93
N LYS A 34 -4.33 -3.36 -7.14
CA LYS A 34 -4.65 -2.29 -8.08
C LYS A 34 -4.00 -0.96 -7.68
N THR A 35 -4.01 -0.66 -6.38
CA THR A 35 -3.34 0.52 -5.83
C THR A 35 -1.81 0.41 -5.97
N ALA A 36 -1.22 -0.76 -5.68
CA ALA A 36 0.20 -0.99 -5.88
C ALA A 36 0.63 -0.78 -7.35
N ARG A 37 -0.13 -1.34 -8.30
CA ARG A 37 0.08 -1.12 -9.74
C ARG A 37 0.02 0.36 -10.11
N MET A 38 -0.90 1.13 -9.52
CA MET A 38 -0.97 2.57 -9.75
C MET A 38 0.30 3.29 -9.32
N PHE A 39 0.83 3.00 -8.12
CA PHE A 39 2.08 3.58 -7.64
C PHE A 39 3.27 3.22 -8.54
N ARG A 40 3.38 1.94 -8.91
CA ARG A 40 4.40 1.46 -9.85
C ARG A 40 4.34 2.21 -11.18
N ASN A 41 3.16 2.33 -11.79
CA ASN A 41 2.98 2.99 -13.08
C ASN A 41 3.38 4.47 -13.07
N VAL A 42 3.29 5.14 -11.92
CA VAL A 42 3.74 6.53 -11.77
C VAL A 42 5.26 6.62 -11.59
N CYS A 43 5.86 5.73 -10.81
CA CYS A 43 7.26 5.84 -10.39
C CYS A 43 8.24 5.14 -11.34
N GLN A 44 7.85 4.02 -11.93
CA GLN A 44 8.68 3.21 -12.81
C GLN A 44 9.23 4.00 -14.00
N PRO A 45 8.42 4.73 -14.80
CA PRO A 45 8.94 5.49 -15.94
C PRO A 45 9.81 6.67 -15.51
N LYS A 46 9.55 7.30 -14.36
CA LYS A 46 10.33 8.44 -13.85
C LYS A 46 11.79 8.07 -13.54
N HIS A 47 12.00 6.83 -13.12
CA HIS A 47 13.31 6.33 -12.71
C HIS A 47 13.87 5.26 -13.66
N LYS A 48 13.21 5.03 -14.80
CA LYS A 48 13.65 4.09 -15.85
C LYS A 48 13.90 2.69 -15.32
N MET A 49 13.01 2.19 -14.46
CA MET A 49 13.10 0.83 -13.93
C MET A 49 12.57 -0.19 -14.94
N SER A 50 13.35 -1.25 -15.18
CA SER A 50 12.90 -2.42 -15.94
C SER A 50 12.06 -3.34 -15.07
N ASP A 51 11.18 -4.14 -15.69
CA ASP A 51 10.30 -5.04 -14.95
C ASP A 51 11.09 -6.13 -14.23
N ASP A 52 12.13 -6.65 -14.88
CA ASP A 52 13.11 -7.61 -14.37
C ASP A 52 13.78 -7.13 -13.07
N VAL A 53 14.22 -5.88 -12.98
CA VAL A 53 14.77 -5.32 -11.75
C VAL A 53 13.72 -5.28 -10.63
N LEU A 54 12.49 -4.89 -10.96
CA LEU A 54 11.43 -4.75 -9.95
C LEU A 54 10.86 -6.11 -9.51
N ASP A 55 10.91 -7.13 -10.36
CA ASP A 55 10.52 -8.49 -10.02
C ASP A 55 11.54 -9.17 -9.11
N GLU A 56 12.84 -8.88 -9.27
CA GLU A 56 13.87 -9.27 -8.31
C GLU A 56 13.70 -8.51 -6.97
N ALA A 57 13.28 -7.25 -7.00
CA ALA A 57 13.01 -6.49 -5.78
C ALA A 57 11.87 -7.10 -4.94
N LYS A 58 10.85 -7.73 -5.55
CA LYS A 58 9.82 -8.49 -4.81
C LYS A 58 10.40 -9.64 -3.98
N LYS A 59 11.59 -10.14 -4.35
CA LYS A 59 12.31 -11.22 -3.66
C LYS A 59 13.31 -10.71 -2.63
N GLY A 60 13.40 -9.39 -2.42
CA GLY A 60 14.35 -8.77 -1.50
C GLY A 60 15.72 -8.45 -2.11
N VAL A 61 15.86 -8.57 -3.44
CA VAL A 61 17.09 -8.18 -4.13
C VAL A 61 17.00 -6.71 -4.51
N PHE A 62 17.65 -5.84 -3.74
CA PHE A 62 17.54 -4.38 -3.89
C PHE A 62 18.82 -3.77 -4.49
N PRO A 63 18.81 -3.34 -5.76
CA PRO A 63 19.98 -2.72 -6.37
C PRO A 63 20.44 -1.46 -5.63
N ASP A 64 21.72 -1.41 -5.28
CA ASP A 64 22.35 -0.24 -4.68
C ASP A 64 22.77 0.77 -5.76
N ASN A 65 21.79 1.39 -6.41
CA ASN A 65 22.03 2.44 -7.40
C ASN A 65 21.01 3.58 -7.28
N LYS A 66 21.41 4.78 -7.73
CA LYS A 66 20.62 6.00 -7.60
C LYS A 66 19.20 5.87 -8.16
N ASN A 67 19.03 5.22 -9.31
CA ASN A 67 17.72 5.13 -9.96
C ASN A 67 16.76 4.26 -9.13
N PHE A 68 17.20 3.12 -8.64
CA PHE A 68 16.40 2.25 -7.78
C PHE A 68 16.05 2.93 -6.45
N LYS A 69 17.04 3.56 -5.79
CA LYS A 69 16.81 4.30 -4.55
C LYS A 69 15.78 5.41 -4.71
N CYS A 70 15.86 6.17 -5.79
CA CYS A 70 14.90 7.24 -6.06
C CYS A 70 13.52 6.70 -6.50
N TYR A 71 13.47 5.54 -7.16
CA TYR A 71 12.21 4.83 -7.40
C TYR A 71 11.49 4.49 -6.10
N VAL A 72 12.22 3.95 -5.11
CA VAL A 72 11.67 3.64 -3.78
C VAL A 72 11.21 4.93 -3.08
N SER A 73 11.98 6.02 -3.16
CA SER A 73 11.54 7.31 -2.62
C SER A 73 10.24 7.80 -3.26
N CYS A 74 10.09 7.65 -4.59
CA CYS A 74 8.86 7.98 -5.29
C CYS A 74 7.68 7.15 -4.77
N LEU A 75 7.85 5.84 -4.57
CA LEU A 75 6.81 4.98 -4.02
C LEU A 75 6.38 5.42 -2.62
N LEU A 76 7.34 5.70 -1.74
CA LEU A 76 7.06 6.14 -0.36
C LEU A 76 6.36 7.51 -0.33
N ASP A 77 6.69 8.42 -1.24
CA ASP A 77 6.02 9.70 -1.38
C ASP A 77 4.59 9.55 -1.95
N MET A 78 4.38 8.65 -2.92
CA MET A 78 3.04 8.31 -3.45
C MET A 78 2.14 7.72 -2.36
N MET A 79 2.69 6.89 -1.49
CA MET A 79 1.99 6.36 -0.31
C MET A 79 1.80 7.41 0.77
N GLN A 80 2.42 8.59 0.67
CA GLN A 80 2.50 9.59 1.74
C GLN A 80 3.15 9.05 3.04
N ALA A 81 3.92 7.96 2.91
CA ALA A 81 4.65 7.35 4.01
C ALA A 81 5.84 8.22 4.41
N THR A 82 6.42 8.94 3.45
CA THR A 82 7.51 9.88 3.69
C THR A 82 7.16 11.31 3.32
N LYS A 83 7.87 12.26 3.94
CA LYS A 83 7.95 13.66 3.51
C LYS A 83 9.41 14.10 3.58
N ARG A 84 10.01 14.41 2.43
CA ARG A 84 11.44 14.77 2.31
C ARG A 84 12.36 13.71 2.95
N GLY A 85 12.10 12.43 2.66
CA GLY A 85 12.89 11.32 3.18
C GLY A 85 12.70 11.02 4.67
N LYS A 86 11.71 11.58 5.35
CA LYS A 86 11.39 11.24 6.75
C LYS A 86 10.02 10.60 6.84
N ILE A 87 9.89 9.56 7.66
CA ILE A 87 8.60 8.89 7.87
C ILE A 87 7.57 9.87 8.45
N SER A 88 6.40 9.88 7.84
CA SER A 88 5.19 10.52 8.35
C SER A 88 4.39 9.47 9.10
N TYR A 89 4.72 9.24 10.38
CA TYR A 89 4.23 8.08 11.15
C TYR A 89 2.70 7.95 11.12
N GLU A 90 1.97 8.99 11.52
CA GLU A 90 0.49 8.99 11.53
C GLU A 90 -0.12 8.75 10.15
N LYS A 91 0.49 9.32 9.10
CA LYS A 91 0.03 9.09 7.72
C LYS A 91 0.28 7.65 7.29
N SER A 92 1.43 7.10 7.67
CA SER A 92 1.82 5.73 7.36
C SER A 92 0.88 4.73 8.04
N LEU A 93 0.56 4.95 9.32
CA LEU A 93 -0.45 4.16 10.05
C LEU A 93 -1.81 4.21 9.35
N LYS A 94 -2.26 5.40 8.95
CA LYS A 94 -3.53 5.55 8.24
C LYS A 94 -3.54 4.81 6.91
N GLN A 95 -2.43 4.81 6.18
CA GLN A 95 -2.31 4.11 4.89
C GLN A 95 -2.30 2.59 5.08
N ILE A 96 -1.65 2.09 6.13
CA ILE A 96 -1.74 0.69 6.54
C ILE A 96 -3.20 0.29 6.76
N ASP A 97 -3.98 1.11 7.46
CA ASP A 97 -5.40 0.83 7.70
C ASP A 97 -6.27 0.90 6.45
N THR A 98 -5.93 1.81 5.53
CA THR A 98 -6.74 2.14 4.35
C THR A 98 -6.44 1.26 3.16
N LEU A 99 -5.22 0.73 3.02
CA LEU A 99 -4.75 0.07 1.81
C LEU A 99 -4.53 -1.43 1.96
N LEU A 100 -4.45 -1.95 3.19
CA LEU A 100 -4.08 -3.35 3.42
C LEU A 100 -5.27 -4.19 3.91
N PRO A 101 -5.32 -5.48 3.50
CA PRO A 101 -6.14 -6.48 4.15
C PRO A 101 -5.80 -6.61 5.65
N ASP A 102 -6.79 -6.95 6.47
CA ASP A 102 -6.66 -6.96 7.93
C ASP A 102 -5.55 -7.92 8.44
N ASP A 103 -5.33 -9.05 7.75
CA ASP A 103 -4.31 -10.02 8.15
C ASP A 103 -2.88 -9.49 7.99
N MET A 104 -2.67 -8.46 7.19
CA MET A 104 -1.35 -7.86 6.92
C MET A 104 -1.02 -6.68 7.83
N LYS A 105 -2.05 -6.02 8.39
CA LYS A 105 -1.87 -4.78 9.17
C LYS A 105 -0.92 -4.94 10.35
N PRO A 106 -0.97 -6.02 11.17
CA PRO A 106 -0.06 -6.16 12.31
C PRO A 106 1.42 -6.17 11.91
N ASP A 107 1.78 -6.94 10.88
CA ASP A 107 3.17 -7.05 10.41
C ASP A 107 3.68 -5.72 9.83
N PHE A 108 2.82 -4.99 9.11
CA PHE A 108 3.18 -3.67 8.59
C PHE A 108 3.33 -2.62 9.69
N ARG A 109 2.49 -2.65 10.74
CA ARG A 109 2.63 -1.76 11.91
C ARG A 109 3.92 -2.05 12.66
N ASN A 110 4.25 -3.32 12.86
CA ASN A 110 5.50 -3.74 13.50
C ASN A 110 6.72 -3.25 12.70
N GLY A 111 6.72 -3.44 11.38
CA GLY A 111 7.78 -2.93 10.51
C GLY A 111 7.89 -1.41 10.56
N LEU A 112 6.76 -0.68 10.59
CA LEU A 112 6.76 0.78 10.67
C LEU A 112 7.37 1.25 12.00
N GLU A 113 6.96 0.64 13.11
CA GLU A 113 7.47 0.98 14.44
C GLU A 113 8.96 0.69 14.57
N ALA A 114 9.43 -0.45 14.06
CA ALA A 114 10.85 -0.81 14.07
C ALA A 114 11.72 0.12 13.22
N CYS A 115 11.16 0.70 12.15
CA CYS A 115 11.93 1.42 11.14
C CYS A 115 11.72 2.93 11.10
N LYS A 116 10.84 3.50 11.94
CA LYS A 116 10.48 4.93 11.90
C LYS A 116 11.67 5.89 11.97
N ASP A 117 12.73 5.49 12.69
CA ASP A 117 13.94 6.29 12.89
C ASP A 117 15.17 5.73 12.14
N ALA A 118 15.02 4.65 11.35
CA ALA A 118 16.15 3.93 10.75
C ALA A 118 16.99 4.80 9.79
N ALA A 119 16.39 5.82 9.17
CA ALA A 119 17.07 6.76 8.28
C ALA A 119 17.35 8.13 8.93
N GLN A 120 17.33 8.22 10.27
CA GLN A 120 17.66 9.45 10.97
C GLN A 120 19.07 9.93 10.61
N GLY A 121 19.19 11.22 10.26
CA GLY A 121 20.46 11.82 9.86
C GLY A 121 20.82 11.65 8.37
N VAL A 122 20.12 10.80 7.63
CA VAL A 122 20.30 10.67 6.16
C VAL A 122 19.69 11.89 5.47
N LYS A 123 20.51 12.64 4.73
CA LYS A 123 20.10 13.91 4.10
C LYS A 123 19.45 13.71 2.73
N ASP A 124 19.97 12.77 1.95
CA ASP A 124 19.40 12.45 0.64
C ASP A 124 18.14 11.59 0.79
N HIS A 125 17.07 11.98 0.12
CA HIS A 125 15.77 11.33 0.26
C HIS A 125 15.72 9.96 -0.44
N CYS A 126 16.48 9.77 -1.52
CA CYS A 126 16.61 8.48 -2.18
C CYS A 126 17.41 7.50 -1.29
N GLU A 127 18.52 7.96 -0.71
CA GLU A 127 19.29 7.17 0.25
C GLU A 127 18.47 6.82 1.49
N SER A 128 17.71 7.78 2.03
CA SER A 128 16.81 7.53 3.16
C SER A 128 15.78 6.46 2.81
N ALA A 129 15.13 6.58 1.64
CA ALA A 129 14.16 5.59 1.18
C ALA A 129 14.76 4.18 1.06
N TYR A 130 16.01 4.07 0.63
CA TYR A 130 16.72 2.79 0.55
C TYR A 130 17.01 2.17 1.92
N VAL A 131 17.43 2.99 2.89
CA VAL A 131 17.62 2.55 4.28
C VAL A 131 16.29 2.07 4.88
N LEU A 132 15.23 2.83 4.69
CA LEU A 132 13.88 2.48 5.16
C LEU A 132 13.37 1.19 4.52
N LEU A 133 13.53 1.02 3.20
CA LEU A 133 13.16 -0.20 2.49
C LEU A 133 13.86 -1.44 3.07
N ASN A 134 15.18 -1.37 3.24
CA ASN A 134 15.96 -2.48 3.77
C ASN A 134 15.56 -2.81 5.22
N CYS A 135 15.32 -1.79 6.05
CA CYS A 135 14.82 -2.01 7.40
C CYS A 135 13.44 -2.68 7.38
N PHE A 136 12.53 -2.17 6.55
CA PHE A 136 11.14 -2.63 6.50
C PHE A 136 11.04 -4.06 5.99
N TYR A 137 11.81 -4.42 4.95
CA TYR A 137 11.90 -5.80 4.45
C TYR A 137 12.36 -6.79 5.55
N LYS A 138 13.36 -6.41 6.37
CA LYS A 138 13.87 -7.24 7.45
C LYS A 138 12.89 -7.42 8.61
N ASN A 139 12.00 -6.45 8.84
CA ASN A 139 11.10 -6.40 10.00
C ASN A 139 9.63 -6.63 9.66
N ASN A 140 9.32 -7.02 8.41
CA ASN A 140 7.96 -7.31 7.96
C ASN A 140 7.92 -8.64 7.17
N PRO A 141 7.49 -9.75 7.79
CA PRO A 141 7.45 -11.05 7.13
C PRO A 141 6.43 -11.13 5.98
N LYS A 142 5.47 -10.20 5.93
CA LYS A 142 4.47 -10.08 4.85
C LYS A 142 4.79 -8.92 3.90
N PHE A 143 6.06 -8.54 3.81
CA PHE A 143 6.50 -7.47 2.93
C PHE A 143 6.00 -7.65 1.48
N ILE A 144 5.51 -6.56 0.89
CA ILE A 144 5.12 -6.49 -0.52
C ILE A 144 5.81 -5.29 -1.15
N PHE A 145 6.27 -5.46 -2.39
CA PHE A 145 6.84 -4.40 -3.19
C PHE A 145 5.97 -4.14 -4.44
N PRO A 146 5.50 -2.90 -4.66
CA PRO A 146 4.69 -2.51 -5.83
C PRO A 146 5.33 -2.79 -7.21
#